data_AF-R2SDE1-F1
#
_entry.id   AF-R2SDE1-F1
#
_cell.length_a   1.000
_cell.length_b   1.000
_cell.length_c   1.000
_cell.angle_alpha   90.00
_cell.angle_beta   90.00
_cell.angle_gamma   90.00
#
_symmetry.space_group_name_H-M   'P 1'
#
loop_
_entity.id
_entity.type
_entity.pdbx_description
1 polymer ?
#
loop_
_entity_poly.entity_id
_entity_poly.type
_entity_poly.pdbx_seq_one_letter_code
_entity_poly.pdbx_strand_id
1 'polypeptide(L)' 'MSEKEEVKRIVEKYHKSMFELSENATIEEFKTVMKYVVKQVDLKQENIEDIEK' A
#
# COMPACT_ATOMS: atom_id res chain seq x y z
N MET A 1 -10.86 -7.65 10.05
CA MET A 1 -10.68 -6.92 8.77
C MET A 1 -9.36 -7.36 8.18
N SER A 2 -9.28 -7.53 6.86
CA SER A 2 -8.01 -7.81 6.18
C SER A 2 -7.16 -6.54 6.04
N GLU A 3 -5.82 -6.69 6.02
CA GLU A 3 -4.86 -5.61 5.71
C GLU A 3 -5.23 -4.88 4.41
N LYS A 4 -5.74 -5.63 3.41
CA LYS A 4 -6.21 -5.07 2.14
C LYS A 4 -7.46 -4.20 2.29
N GLU A 5 -8.40 -4.58 3.17
CA GLU A 5 -9.63 -3.83 3.39
C GLU A 5 -9.35 -2.54 4.18
N GLU A 6 -8.43 -2.60 5.13
CA GLU A 6 -7.97 -1.44 5.89
C GLU A 6 -7.27 -0.43 4.98
N VAL A 7 -6.30 -0.88 4.17
CA VAL A 7 -5.63 -0.04 3.17
C VAL A 7 -6.64 0.55 2.19
N LYS A 8 -7.63 -0.22 1.74
CA LYS A 8 -8.68 0.28 0.84
C LYS A 8 -9.49 1.40 1.48
N ARG A 9 -9.89 1.26 2.75
CA ARG A 9 -10.61 2.31 3.49
C ARG A 9 -9.77 3.58 3.64
N ILE A 10 -8.48 3.43 3.96
CA ILE A 10 -7.56 4.57 4.10
C ILE A 10 -7.42 5.28 2.74
N VAL A 11 -7.12 4.55 1.68
CA VAL A 11 -6.92 5.13 0.35
C VAL A 11 -8.22 5.76 -0.19
N GLU A 12 -9.39 5.19 0.09
CA GLU A 12 -10.69 5.79 -0.27
C GLU A 12 -10.99 7.07 0.50
N LYS A 13 -10.62 7.15 1.78
CA LYS A 13 -10.75 8.37 2.61
C LYS A 13 -9.99 9.57 2.03
N TYR A 14 -8.85 9.32 1.37
CA TYR A 14 -8.01 10.35 0.73
C TYR A 14 -8.18 10.37 -0.80
N HIS A 15 -9.39 10.06 -1.29
CA HIS A 15 -9.77 10.12 -2.71
C HIS A 15 -8.86 9.33 -3.66
N LYS A 16 -8.19 8.29 -3.15
CA LYS A 16 -7.19 7.50 -3.88
C LYS A 16 -5.99 8.33 -4.37
N SER A 17 -5.76 9.50 -3.76
CA SER A 17 -4.66 10.39 -4.07
C SER A 17 -3.52 10.16 -3.09
N MET A 18 -2.34 9.80 -3.61
CA MET A 18 -1.14 9.68 -2.79
C MET A 18 -0.71 11.04 -2.20
N PHE A 19 -1.02 12.13 -2.91
CA PHE A 19 -0.73 13.48 -2.45
C PHE A 19 -1.61 13.86 -1.25
N GLU A 20 -2.91 13.56 -1.29
CA GLU A 20 -3.77 13.82 -0.13
C GLU A 20 -3.44 12.90 1.05
N LEU A 21 -3.02 11.66 0.77
CA LEU A 21 -2.53 10.75 1.79
C LEU A 21 -1.25 11.31 2.45
N SER A 22 -0.28 11.83 1.69
CA SER A 22 0.96 12.34 2.29
C SER A 22 0.75 13.63 3.09
N GLU A 23 -0.16 14.49 2.65
CA GLU A 23 -0.40 15.79 3.29
C GLU A 23 -1.37 15.70 4.49
N ASN A 24 -2.39 14.83 4.41
CA ASN A 24 -3.51 14.84 5.35
C ASN A 24 -3.67 13.54 6.15
N ALA A 25 -2.93 12.47 5.84
CA ALA A 25 -3.00 11.24 6.63
C ALA A 25 -2.20 11.32 7.91
N THR A 26 -2.65 10.58 8.92
CA THR A 26 -1.83 10.34 10.10
C THR A 26 -0.60 9.52 9.72
N ILE A 27 0.46 9.64 10.53
CA ILE A 27 1.71 8.87 10.32
C ILE A 27 1.42 7.36 10.29
N GLU A 28 0.48 6.89 11.10
CA GLU A 28 0.07 5.47 11.14
C GLU A 28 -0.64 5.06 9.85
N GLU A 29 -1.61 5.83 9.37
CA GLU A 29 -2.32 5.57 8.11
C GLU A 29 -1.36 5.55 6.92
N PHE A 30 -0.48 6.55 6.82
CA PHE A 30 0.54 6.61 5.77
C PHE A 30 1.46 5.40 5.80
N LYS A 31 1.98 5.05 6.99
CA LYS A 31 2.87 3.89 7.17
C LYS A 31 2.18 2.58 6.80
N THR A 32 0.90 2.41 7.14
CA THR A 32 0.12 1.22 6.78
C THR A 32 -0.02 1.08 5.26
N VAL A 33 -0.36 2.15 4.55
CA VAL A 33 -0.45 2.14 3.09
C VAL A 33 0.92 1.87 2.45
N MET A 34 1.97 2.54 2.91
CA MET A 34 3.33 2.35 2.37
C MET A 34 3.86 0.94 2.59
N LYS A 35 3.66 0.38 3.79
CA LYS A 35 4.06 -1.01 4.09
C LYS A 35 3.34 -2.00 3.17
N TYR A 36 2.06 -1.77 2.89
CA TYR A 36 1.31 -2.60 1.95
C TYR A 36 1.86 -2.49 0.53
N VAL A 37 2.20 -1.29 0.06
CA VAL A 37 2.81 -1.08 -1.26
C VAL A 37 4.14 -1.83 -1.38
N VAL A 38 5.04 -1.69 -0.40
CA VAL A 38 6.32 -2.40 -0.38
C VAL A 38 6.11 -3.91 -0.45
N LYS A 39 5.24 -4.46 0.39
CA LYS A 39 4.90 -5.89 0.39
C LYS A 39 4.36 -6.37 -0.95
N GLN A 40 3.56 -5.56 -1.66
CA GLN A 40 3.08 -5.90 -3.00
C GLN A 40 4.19 -5.84 -4.06
N VAL A 41 5.18 -4.97 -3.89
CA VAL A 41 6.37 -4.91 -4.77
C VAL A 41 7.26 -6.12 -4.54
N ASP A 42 7.55 -6.47 -3.28
CA ASP A 42 8.36 -7.64 -2.93
C ASP A 42 7.73 -8.92 -3.51
N LEU A 43 6.42 -9.11 -3.31
CA LEU A 43 5.69 -10.25 -3.89
C LEU A 43 5.74 -10.27 -5.42
N LYS A 44 5.75 -9.11 -6.08
CA LYS A 44 5.88 -9.04 -7.54
C LYS A 44 7.30 -9.36 -8.00
N GLN A 45 8.32 -8.93 -7.28
CA GLN A 45 9.71 -9.21 -7.61
C GLN A 45 10.04 -10.69 -7.44
N GLU A 46 9.60 -11.31 -6.34
CA GLU A 46 9.76 -12.75 -6.11
C GLU A 46 9.16 -13.58 -7.26
N ASN A 47 7.96 -13.21 -7.72
CA ASN A 47 7.32 -13.89 -8.85
C ASN A 47 8.01 -13.65 -10.20
N ILE A 48 8.79 -12.58 -10.37
CA ILE A 48 9.55 -12.33 -11.60
C ILE A 48 10.85 -13.15 -11.58
N GLU A 49 11.56 -13.19 -10.45
CA GLU A 49 12.79 -13.96 -10.29
C GLU A 49 12.58 -15.48 -10.48
N ASP A 50 11.41 -16.01 -10.11
CA ASP A 50 11.06 -17.42 -10.34
C ASP A 50 10.72 -17.74 -11.81
N ILE A 51 10.36 -16.74 -12.63
CA ILE A 51 10.06 -16.93 -14.06
C ILE A 51 11.33 -16.84 -14.93
N GLU A 52 12.38 -16.15 -14.46
CA GLU A 52 13.66 -15.98 -15.17
C GLU A 52 14.70 -17.08 -14.88
N LYS A 53 14.35 -18.14 -14.13
CA LYS A 53 15.18 -19.33 -13.88
C LYS A 53 14.88 -20.48 -14.83
#